data_AF-E1LA91-F1
#
_entry.id   AF-E1LA91-F1
#
_cell.length_a   1.000
_cell.length_b   1.000
_cell.length_c   1.000
_cell.angle_alpha   90.00
_cell.angle_beta   90.00
_cell.angle_gamma   90.00
#
_symmetry.space_group_name_H-M   'P 1'
#
loop_
_entity.id
_entity.type
_entity.pdbx_description
1 polymer ?
#
loop_
_entity_poly.entity_id
_entity_poly.type
_entity_poly.pdbx_seq_one_letter_code
_entity_poly.pdbx_strand_id
1 'polypeptide(L)'
;IFCQVRRYTTSRPKTLAGKDLYTLAKDLFNVKTMDQAFIWINKLSAWRMTYSDFLREMTIDEFGNKRSTHERLLKAESSLWRLIRQQTLFTFLECIDITVPTTNNRIEGGVNAQLRSMLRAHRGLSLERRLKAVYWWCYMHSPRPLSISDILNCMPTDESIAAIYKRLSDYCQIDRSIPQWGDAPVWNELHMSTDFPTYWD
;
A
#
# COMPACT_ATOMS: atom_id res chain seq x y z
N ILE A 1 -6.74 -5.55 -4.44
CA ILE A 1 -8.11 -5.85 -3.94
C ILE A 1 -8.19 -7.25 -3.32
N PHE A 2 -8.00 -8.32 -4.11
CA PHE A 2 -8.04 -9.70 -3.62
C PHE A 2 -7.15 -9.96 -2.39
N CYS A 3 -5.90 -9.48 -2.41
CA CYS A 3 -4.98 -9.63 -1.26
C CYS A 3 -5.51 -8.98 0.03
N GLN A 4 -6.30 -7.90 -0.06
CA GLN A 4 -6.92 -7.24 1.09
C GLN A 4 -8.03 -8.11 1.68
N VAL A 5 -8.90 -8.67 0.83
CA VAL A 5 -9.93 -9.62 1.27
C VAL A 5 -9.27 -10.85 1.89
N ARG A 6 -8.28 -11.44 1.21
CA ARG A 6 -7.48 -12.58 1.71
C ARG A 6 -6.81 -12.29 3.04
N ARG A 7 -6.31 -11.06 3.28
CA ARG A 7 -5.71 -10.68 4.57
C ARG A 7 -6.72 -10.84 5.72
N TYR A 8 -7.98 -10.50 5.48
CA TYR A 8 -9.01 -10.56 6.50
C TYR A 8 -9.68 -11.93 6.62
N THR A 9 -10.02 -12.60 5.50
CA THR A 9 -10.68 -13.90 5.47
C THR A 9 -9.72 -15.09 5.62
N THR A 10 -8.41 -14.86 5.44
CA THR A 10 -7.36 -15.88 5.28
C THR A 10 -7.49 -16.70 3.99
N SER A 11 -6.49 -17.53 3.67
CA SER A 11 -6.53 -18.40 2.48
C SER A 11 -7.46 -19.61 2.63
N ARG A 12 -7.86 -19.96 3.85
CA ARG A 12 -8.74 -21.09 4.17
C ARG A 12 -9.76 -20.69 5.25
N PRO A 13 -10.72 -19.79 4.92
CA PRO A 13 -11.76 -19.39 5.86
C PRO A 13 -12.58 -20.61 6.31
N LYS A 14 -12.87 -20.69 7.62
CA LYS A 14 -13.63 -21.79 8.19
C LYS A 14 -15.15 -21.59 8.04
N THR A 15 -15.61 -20.34 8.12
CA THR A 15 -17.02 -19.96 8.02
C THR A 15 -17.50 -19.98 6.58
N LEU A 16 -18.78 -20.31 6.35
CA LEU A 16 -19.40 -20.28 5.03
C LEU A 16 -19.37 -18.86 4.45
N ALA A 17 -19.76 -17.86 5.25
CA ALA A 17 -19.70 -16.45 4.86
C ALA A 17 -18.29 -16.02 4.40
N GLY A 18 -17.24 -16.47 5.09
CA GLY A 18 -15.85 -16.19 4.72
C GLY A 18 -15.40 -16.88 3.42
N LYS A 19 -15.84 -18.13 3.21
CA LYS A 19 -15.55 -18.89 1.98
C LYS A 19 -16.23 -18.24 0.77
N ASP A 20 -17.47 -17.82 0.92
CA ASP A 20 -18.23 -17.19 -0.16
C ASP A 20 -17.65 -15.83 -0.51
N LEU A 21 -17.33 -15.00 0.48
CA LEU A 21 -16.70 -13.69 0.22
C LEU A 21 -15.32 -13.85 -0.45
N TYR A 22 -14.56 -14.86 -0.03
CA TYR A 22 -13.27 -15.16 -0.65
C TYR A 22 -13.43 -15.62 -2.11
N THR A 23 -14.49 -16.38 -2.40
CA THR A 23 -14.83 -16.83 -3.76
C THR A 23 -15.27 -15.65 -4.63
N LEU A 24 -16.15 -14.77 -4.11
CA LEU A 24 -16.51 -13.51 -4.78
C LEU A 24 -15.28 -12.66 -5.10
N ALA A 25 -14.32 -12.56 -4.18
CA ALA A 25 -13.09 -11.83 -4.42
C ALA A 25 -12.19 -12.48 -5.50
N LYS A 26 -12.26 -13.80 -5.70
CA LYS A 26 -11.60 -14.49 -6.82
C LYS A 26 -12.33 -14.27 -8.13
N ASP A 27 -13.66 -14.28 -8.12
CA ASP A 27 -14.47 -14.07 -9.32
C ASP A 27 -14.18 -12.72 -9.98
N LEU A 28 -13.70 -11.74 -9.21
CA LEU A 28 -13.26 -10.45 -9.73
C LEU A 28 -12.20 -10.56 -10.83
N PHE A 29 -11.33 -11.58 -10.78
CA PHE A 29 -10.31 -11.82 -11.82
C PHE A 29 -10.90 -12.23 -13.18
N ASN A 30 -12.16 -12.68 -13.19
CA ASN A 30 -12.86 -13.15 -14.39
C ASN A 30 -13.81 -12.09 -14.97
N VAL A 31 -13.96 -10.93 -14.31
CA VAL A 31 -14.79 -9.82 -14.80
C VAL A 31 -14.08 -9.12 -15.96
N LYS A 32 -14.73 -9.09 -17.13
CA LYS A 32 -14.20 -8.51 -18.37
C LYS A 32 -15.11 -7.46 -19.00
N THR A 33 -16.34 -7.30 -18.51
CA THR A 33 -17.31 -6.35 -19.05
C THR A 33 -18.05 -5.60 -17.94
N MET A 34 -18.63 -4.46 -18.27
CA MET A 34 -19.43 -3.67 -17.31
C MET A 34 -20.67 -4.43 -16.82
N ASP A 35 -21.31 -5.23 -17.68
CA ASP A 35 -22.43 -6.09 -17.28
C ASP A 35 -22.00 -7.13 -16.24
N GLN A 36 -20.83 -7.75 -16.43
CA GLN A 36 -20.25 -8.67 -15.46
C GLN A 36 -19.90 -7.97 -14.14
N ALA A 37 -19.45 -6.72 -14.19
CA ALA A 37 -19.22 -5.91 -12.99
C ALA A 37 -20.52 -5.66 -12.22
N PHE A 38 -21.61 -5.32 -12.92
CA PHE A 38 -22.93 -5.14 -12.29
C PHE A 38 -23.44 -6.44 -11.64
N ILE A 39 -23.33 -7.57 -12.36
CA ILE A 39 -23.65 -8.90 -11.80
C ILE A 39 -22.81 -9.18 -10.55
N TRP A 40 -21.51 -8.85 -10.58
CA TRP A 40 -20.62 -9.05 -9.44
C TRP A 40 -21.02 -8.19 -8.24
N ILE A 41 -21.39 -6.91 -8.43
CA ILE A 41 -21.89 -6.04 -7.36
C ILE A 41 -23.18 -6.61 -6.75
N ASN A 42 -24.10 -7.10 -7.58
CA ASN A 42 -25.33 -7.72 -7.11
C ASN A 42 -25.04 -8.98 -6.29
N LYS A 43 -24.07 -9.81 -6.70
CA LYS A 43 -23.63 -10.97 -5.91
C LYS A 43 -23.04 -10.56 -4.55
N LEU A 44 -22.26 -9.48 -4.50
CA LEU A 44 -21.73 -8.94 -3.24
C LEU A 44 -22.86 -8.42 -2.32
N SER A 45 -23.85 -7.73 -2.89
CA SER A 45 -25.03 -7.28 -2.15
C SER A 45 -25.85 -8.47 -1.62
N ALA A 46 -26.11 -9.48 -2.47
CA ALA A 46 -26.80 -10.70 -2.08
C ALA A 46 -26.06 -11.43 -0.94
N TRP A 47 -24.74 -11.54 -1.00
CA TRP A 47 -23.93 -12.12 0.07
C TRP A 47 -24.15 -11.40 1.41
N ARG A 48 -24.18 -10.05 1.41
CA ARG A 48 -24.44 -9.26 2.63
C ARG A 48 -25.82 -9.52 3.20
N MET A 49 -26.82 -9.70 2.34
CA MET A 49 -28.19 -10.04 2.75
C MET A 49 -28.28 -11.46 3.31
N THR A 50 -27.69 -12.45 2.63
CA THR A 50 -27.71 -13.86 3.07
C THR A 50 -27.08 -14.04 4.45
N TYR A 51 -25.98 -13.33 4.72
CA TYR A 51 -25.23 -13.45 5.97
C TYR A 51 -25.54 -12.33 6.97
N SER A 52 -26.64 -11.57 6.81
CA SER A 52 -26.89 -10.38 7.63
C SER A 52 -26.99 -10.68 9.12
N ASP A 53 -27.65 -11.77 9.49
CA ASP A 53 -27.85 -12.13 10.89
C ASP A 53 -26.56 -12.62 11.53
N PHE A 54 -25.82 -13.48 10.83
CA PHE A 54 -24.48 -13.91 11.20
C PHE A 54 -23.54 -12.71 11.40
N LEU A 55 -23.54 -11.75 10.47
CA LEU A 55 -22.67 -10.57 10.54
C LEU A 55 -23.05 -9.58 11.67
N ARG A 56 -24.28 -9.65 12.19
CA ARG A 56 -24.77 -8.81 13.28
C ARG A 56 -24.37 -9.35 14.66
N GLU A 57 -23.85 -10.57 14.73
CA GLU A 57 -23.36 -11.15 15.99
C GLU A 57 -22.34 -10.24 16.68
N MET A 58 -22.55 -10.03 17.98
CA MET A 58 -21.70 -9.20 18.84
C MET A 58 -21.14 -10.05 19.96
N THR A 59 -19.86 -9.91 20.23
CA THR A 59 -19.17 -10.49 21.38
C THR A 59 -18.93 -9.39 22.42
N ILE A 60 -19.18 -9.69 23.69
CA ILE A 60 -18.87 -8.80 24.80
C ILE A 60 -17.45 -9.13 25.27
N ASP A 61 -16.58 -8.12 25.34
CA ASP A 61 -15.23 -8.29 25.87
C ASP A 61 -15.21 -8.35 27.41
N GLU A 62 -14.05 -8.67 27.98
CA GLU A 62 -13.83 -8.77 29.43
C GLU A 62 -14.12 -7.46 30.19
N PHE A 63 -14.15 -6.32 29.48
CA PHE A 63 -14.46 -5.00 30.02
C PHE A 63 -15.92 -4.58 29.78
N GLY A 64 -16.76 -5.48 29.25
CA GLY A 64 -18.18 -5.21 28.99
C GLY A 64 -18.48 -4.48 27.67
N ASN A 65 -17.47 -4.22 26.83
CA ASN A 65 -17.69 -3.57 25.54
C ASN A 65 -18.21 -4.56 24.50
N LYS A 66 -19.24 -4.15 23.75
CA LYS A 66 -19.76 -4.91 22.62
C LYS A 66 -18.92 -4.67 21.38
N ARG A 67 -18.38 -5.74 20.79
CA ARG A 67 -17.65 -5.71 19.51
C ARG A 67 -18.28 -6.69 18.52
N SER A 68 -18.20 -6.39 17.23
CA SER A 68 -18.68 -7.32 16.21
C SER A 68 -17.83 -8.59 16.22
N THR A 69 -18.48 -9.75 16.33
CA THR A 69 -17.80 -11.05 16.35
C THR A 69 -17.00 -11.28 15.06
N HIS A 70 -17.55 -10.81 13.94
CA HIS A 70 -16.98 -10.99 12.60
C HIS A 70 -16.33 -9.72 12.04
N GLU A 71 -15.67 -8.93 12.89
CA GLU A 71 -15.07 -7.64 12.51
C GLU A 71 -14.16 -7.73 11.27
N ARG A 72 -13.33 -8.78 11.17
CA ARG A 72 -12.44 -8.96 10.01
C ARG A 72 -13.23 -9.11 8.72
N LEU A 73 -14.33 -9.86 8.74
CA LEU A 73 -15.16 -10.12 7.58
C LEU A 73 -15.90 -8.84 7.15
N LEU A 74 -16.41 -8.08 8.12
CA LEU A 74 -17.00 -6.76 7.89
C LEU A 74 -15.99 -5.77 7.29
N LYS A 75 -14.73 -5.79 7.74
CA LYS A 75 -13.65 -4.97 7.16
C LYS A 75 -13.30 -5.38 5.72
N ALA A 76 -13.31 -6.68 5.43
CA ALA A 76 -13.09 -7.18 4.07
C ALA A 76 -14.17 -6.65 3.11
N GLU A 77 -15.45 -6.83 3.47
CA GLU A 77 -16.58 -6.35 2.68
C GLU A 77 -16.57 -4.82 2.55
N SER A 78 -16.39 -4.09 3.65
CA SER A 78 -16.34 -2.62 3.65
C SER A 78 -15.25 -2.09 2.73
N SER A 79 -14.12 -2.79 2.62
CA SER A 79 -13.04 -2.40 1.71
C SER A 79 -13.45 -2.50 0.23
N LEU A 80 -14.29 -3.48 -0.13
CA LEU A 80 -14.83 -3.62 -1.49
C LEU A 80 -15.85 -2.51 -1.77
N TRP A 81 -16.80 -2.30 -0.87
CA TRP A 81 -17.79 -1.24 -1.01
C TRP A 81 -17.17 0.15 -1.07
N ARG A 82 -16.08 0.39 -0.34
CA ARG A 82 -15.34 1.65 -0.44
C ARG A 82 -14.83 1.90 -1.86
N LEU A 83 -14.25 0.88 -2.50
CA LEU A 83 -13.72 0.99 -3.86
C LEU A 83 -14.85 1.15 -4.90
N ILE A 84 -15.99 0.50 -4.68
CA ILE A 84 -17.19 0.68 -5.52
C ILE A 84 -17.69 2.12 -5.42
N ARG A 85 -17.86 2.66 -4.20
CA ARG A 85 -18.30 4.05 -3.99
C ARG A 85 -17.34 5.08 -4.59
N GLN A 86 -16.05 4.79 -4.52
CA GLN A 86 -15.00 5.62 -5.13
C GLN A 86 -14.89 5.44 -6.64
N GLN A 87 -15.67 4.54 -7.25
CA GLN A 87 -15.61 4.20 -8.68
C GLN A 87 -14.23 3.72 -9.15
N THR A 88 -13.43 3.16 -8.25
CA THR A 88 -12.05 2.71 -8.54
C THR A 88 -11.93 1.19 -8.72
N LEU A 89 -12.96 0.42 -8.34
CA LEU A 89 -12.88 -1.03 -8.38
C LEU A 89 -12.79 -1.60 -9.80
N PHE A 90 -13.51 -0.97 -10.75
CA PHE A 90 -13.70 -1.47 -12.12
C PHE A 90 -13.04 -0.59 -13.19
N THR A 91 -12.22 0.39 -12.81
CA THR A 91 -11.54 1.31 -13.75
C THR A 91 -10.73 0.58 -14.83
N PHE A 92 -10.26 -0.64 -14.55
CA PHE A 92 -9.55 -1.46 -15.55
C PHE A 92 -10.41 -1.85 -16.76
N LEU A 93 -11.74 -1.80 -16.65
CA LEU A 93 -12.68 -2.06 -17.75
C LEU A 93 -12.82 -0.87 -18.71
N GLU A 94 -12.48 0.33 -18.26
CA GLU A 94 -12.53 1.56 -19.06
C GLU A 94 -11.26 1.74 -19.90
N CYS A 95 -10.17 1.05 -19.55
CA CYS A 95 -8.91 1.08 -20.28
C CYS A 95 -8.98 0.20 -21.55
N ILE A 96 -9.45 0.75 -22.65
CA ILE A 96 -9.60 0.03 -23.94
C ILE A 96 -8.25 -0.15 -24.65
N ASP A 97 -7.34 0.83 -24.54
CA ASP A 97 -6.09 0.87 -25.31
C ASP A 97 -4.94 0.05 -24.71
N ILE A 98 -5.12 -0.48 -23.49
CA ILE A 98 -4.05 -1.16 -22.75
C ILE A 98 -4.59 -2.44 -22.14
N THR A 99 -3.95 -3.57 -22.43
CA THR A 99 -4.22 -4.82 -21.70
C THR A 99 -3.75 -4.69 -20.26
N VAL A 100 -4.69 -4.46 -19.33
CA VAL A 100 -4.39 -4.38 -17.90
C VAL A 100 -4.26 -5.80 -17.33
N PRO A 101 -3.09 -6.18 -16.78
CA PRO A 101 -2.94 -7.50 -16.17
C PRO A 101 -3.79 -7.59 -14.89
N THR A 102 -4.40 -8.76 -14.67
CA THR A 102 -5.27 -9.02 -13.51
C THR A 102 -4.52 -9.11 -12.18
N THR A 103 -3.19 -9.29 -12.23
CA THR A 103 -2.33 -9.39 -11.06
C THR A 103 -1.29 -8.29 -11.04
N ASN A 104 -0.88 -7.88 -9.83
CA ASN A 104 0.17 -6.88 -9.64
C ASN A 104 1.59 -7.45 -9.79
N ASN A 105 1.74 -8.71 -10.22
CA ASN A 105 3.05 -9.39 -10.33
C ASN A 105 4.03 -8.61 -11.21
N ARG A 106 3.54 -7.98 -12.28
CA ARG A 106 4.37 -7.14 -13.16
C ARG A 106 4.97 -5.93 -12.43
N ILE A 107 4.23 -5.34 -11.51
CA ILE A 107 4.68 -4.20 -10.70
C ILE A 107 5.52 -4.70 -9.52
N GLU A 108 5.01 -5.66 -8.74
CA GLU A 108 5.66 -6.09 -7.51
C GLU A 108 6.90 -6.97 -7.73
N GLY A 109 6.82 -7.92 -8.65
CA GLY A 109 7.90 -8.83 -8.99
C GLY A 109 8.85 -8.26 -10.05
N GLY A 110 8.34 -7.43 -10.95
CA GLY A 110 9.16 -6.76 -11.97
C GLY A 110 9.89 -5.55 -11.40
N VAL A 111 9.16 -4.45 -11.18
CA VAL A 111 9.75 -3.14 -10.85
C VAL A 111 10.12 -3.04 -9.36
N ASN A 112 9.17 -3.27 -8.45
CA ASN A 112 9.38 -3.02 -7.02
C ASN A 112 10.40 -3.98 -6.41
N ALA A 113 10.49 -5.22 -6.90
CA ALA A 113 11.51 -6.17 -6.46
C ALA A 113 12.93 -5.68 -6.79
N GLN A 114 13.14 -5.12 -7.99
CA GLN A 114 14.42 -4.58 -8.41
C GLN A 114 14.81 -3.32 -7.61
N LEU A 115 13.86 -2.39 -7.43
CA LEU A 115 14.05 -1.22 -6.57
C LEU A 115 14.43 -1.61 -5.13
N ARG A 116 13.70 -2.57 -4.54
CA ARG A 116 14.03 -3.08 -3.20
C ARG A 116 15.40 -3.76 -3.16
N SER A 117 15.78 -4.49 -4.20
CA SER A 117 17.10 -5.13 -4.30
C SER A 117 18.23 -4.10 -4.32
N MET A 118 18.12 -3.09 -5.20
CA MET A 118 19.07 -1.97 -5.29
C MET A 118 19.23 -1.26 -3.94
N LEU A 119 18.12 -0.92 -3.28
CA LEU A 119 18.17 -0.25 -1.98
C LEU A 119 18.77 -1.11 -0.87
N ARG A 120 18.62 -2.45 -0.93
CA ARG A 120 19.29 -3.35 0.01
C ARG A 120 20.80 -3.43 -0.24
N ALA A 121 21.21 -3.53 -1.50
CA ALA A 121 22.63 -3.55 -1.89
C ALA A 121 23.35 -2.26 -1.46
N HIS A 122 22.64 -1.13 -1.48
CA HIS A 122 23.16 0.19 -1.13
C HIS A 122 22.60 0.73 0.20
N ARG A 123 22.39 -0.15 1.19
CA ARG A 123 21.86 0.22 2.51
C ARG A 123 22.68 1.27 3.27
N GLY A 124 23.97 1.42 2.93
CA GLY A 124 24.87 2.42 3.53
C GLY A 124 24.78 3.82 2.91
N LEU A 125 23.94 4.03 1.90
CA LEU A 125 23.69 5.36 1.35
C LEU A 125 22.82 6.18 2.29
N SER A 126 23.11 7.48 2.38
CA SER A 126 22.21 8.44 3.03
C SER A 126 20.83 8.42 2.36
N LEU A 127 19.81 8.87 3.09
CA LEU A 127 18.43 8.85 2.64
C LEU A 127 18.24 9.64 1.33
N GLU A 128 18.85 10.82 1.23
CA GLU A 128 18.89 11.63 0.00
C GLU A 128 19.48 10.86 -1.18
N ARG A 129 20.62 10.20 -0.97
CA ARG A 129 21.29 9.40 -2.01
C ARG A 129 20.45 8.18 -2.42
N ARG A 130 19.74 7.55 -1.48
CA ARG A 130 18.80 6.46 -1.77
C ARG A 130 17.61 6.94 -2.59
N LEU A 131 17.06 8.12 -2.29
CA LEU A 131 16.00 8.73 -3.09
C LEU A 131 16.50 9.03 -4.50
N LYS A 132 17.62 9.74 -4.64
CA LYS A 132 18.24 10.02 -5.95
C LYS A 132 18.51 8.74 -6.75
N ALA A 133 18.96 7.67 -6.09
CA ALA A 133 19.15 6.37 -6.75
C ALA A 133 17.83 5.78 -7.27
N VAL A 134 16.73 5.89 -6.52
CA VAL A 134 15.39 5.46 -6.99
C VAL A 134 14.93 6.29 -8.17
N TYR A 135 15.05 7.62 -8.11
CA TYR A 135 14.72 8.49 -9.23
C TYR A 135 15.54 8.16 -10.49
N TRP A 136 16.85 7.96 -10.34
CA TRP A 136 17.71 7.56 -11.45
C TRP A 136 17.32 6.21 -12.03
N TRP A 137 17.03 5.23 -11.16
CA TRP A 137 16.58 3.92 -11.59
C TRP A 137 15.29 4.02 -12.40
N CYS A 138 14.30 4.78 -11.92
CA CYS A 138 13.03 5.02 -12.63
C CYS A 138 13.24 5.69 -13.99
N TYR A 139 14.14 6.67 -14.06
CA TYR A 139 14.49 7.31 -15.32
C TYR A 139 15.11 6.32 -16.31
N MET A 140 16.12 5.56 -15.90
CA MET A 140 16.85 4.63 -16.78
C MET A 140 15.96 3.49 -17.31
N HIS A 141 14.91 3.13 -16.56
CA HIS A 141 13.98 2.06 -16.91
C HIS A 141 12.65 2.59 -17.47
N SER A 142 12.55 3.90 -17.74
CA SER A 142 11.39 4.47 -18.42
C SER A 142 11.42 4.12 -19.91
N PRO A 143 10.30 3.68 -20.52
CA PRO A 143 10.24 3.41 -21.97
C PRO A 143 10.54 4.65 -22.83
N ARG A 144 10.33 5.85 -22.29
CA ARG A 144 10.61 7.14 -22.94
C ARG A 144 11.29 8.06 -21.93
N PRO A 145 12.62 7.95 -21.75
CA PRO A 145 13.35 8.84 -20.87
C PRO A 145 13.31 10.27 -21.42
N LEU A 146 13.20 11.24 -20.51
CA LEU A 146 13.37 12.66 -20.84
C LEU A 146 14.80 12.94 -21.34
N SER A 147 15.02 14.08 -22.01
CA SER A 147 16.38 14.48 -22.36
C SER A 147 17.20 14.81 -21.10
N ILE A 148 18.53 14.74 -21.18
CA ILE A 148 19.42 15.05 -20.04
C ILE A 148 19.10 16.43 -19.44
N SER A 149 18.88 17.42 -20.31
CA SER A 149 18.54 18.79 -19.93
C SER A 149 17.20 18.86 -19.18
N ASP A 150 16.20 18.12 -19.62
CA ASP A 150 14.86 18.14 -19.01
C ASP A 150 14.81 17.40 -17.67
N ILE A 151 15.58 16.31 -17.53
CA ILE A 151 15.66 15.56 -16.27
C ILE A 151 16.24 16.43 -15.16
N LEU A 152 17.24 17.25 -15.46
CA LEU A 152 17.84 18.14 -14.46
C LEU A 152 16.80 19.10 -13.86
N ASN A 153 15.77 19.47 -14.63
CA ASN A 153 14.66 20.30 -14.17
C ASN A 153 13.63 19.52 -13.34
N CYS A 154 13.50 18.20 -13.54
CA CYS A 154 12.51 17.36 -12.87
C CYS A 154 13.06 16.57 -11.67
N MET A 155 14.38 16.38 -11.60
CA MET A 155 15.03 15.65 -10.52
C MET A 155 14.91 16.41 -9.20
N PRO A 156 14.66 15.72 -8.08
CA PRO A 156 14.60 16.38 -6.79
C PRO A 156 15.98 16.90 -6.39
N THR A 157 16.05 18.18 -6.08
CA THR A 157 17.21 18.81 -5.44
C THR A 157 17.26 18.44 -3.95
N ASP A 158 18.42 18.56 -3.32
CA ASP A 158 18.56 18.30 -1.88
C ASP A 158 17.62 19.17 -1.04
N GLU A 159 17.44 20.43 -1.44
CA GLU A 159 16.46 21.33 -0.83
C GLU A 159 15.02 20.82 -0.97
N SER A 160 14.64 20.33 -2.15
CA SER A 160 13.30 19.77 -2.37
C SER A 160 13.07 18.49 -1.56
N ILE A 161 14.10 17.65 -1.41
CA ILE A 161 14.04 16.43 -0.60
C ILE A 161 13.86 16.82 0.87
N ALA A 162 14.67 17.75 1.37
CA ALA A 162 14.58 18.25 2.75
C ALA A 162 13.19 18.88 3.03
N ALA A 163 12.65 19.66 2.10
CA ALA A 163 11.33 20.26 2.22
C ALA A 163 10.20 19.21 2.28
N ILE A 164 10.28 18.17 1.45
CA ILE A 164 9.34 17.04 1.51
C ILE A 164 9.43 16.33 2.86
N TYR A 165 10.64 16.11 3.38
CA TYR A 165 10.83 15.50 4.70
C TYR A 165 10.25 16.35 5.83
N LYS A 166 10.50 17.65 5.83
CA LYS A 166 9.93 18.56 6.82
C LYS A 166 8.41 18.49 6.82
N ARG A 167 7.79 18.59 5.63
CA ARG A 167 6.33 18.48 5.47
C ARG A 167 5.77 17.14 5.96
N LEU A 168 6.45 16.03 5.66
CA LEU A 168 6.03 14.70 6.11
C LEU A 168 6.21 14.52 7.61
N SER A 169 7.30 15.02 8.19
CA SER A 169 7.54 15.01 9.63
C SER A 169 6.46 15.79 10.38
N ASP A 170 6.10 16.98 9.90
CA ASP A 170 5.05 17.81 10.48
C ASP A 170 3.68 17.09 10.42
N TYR A 171 3.40 16.36 9.34
CA TYR A 171 2.21 15.52 9.21
C TYR A 171 2.24 14.30 10.16
N CYS A 172 3.38 13.63 10.30
CA CYS A 172 3.55 12.48 11.19
C CYS A 172 3.45 12.86 12.68
N GLN A 173 3.84 14.08 13.06
CA GLN A 173 3.61 14.62 14.41
C GLN A 173 2.10 14.76 14.72
N ILE A 174 1.26 15.01 13.71
CA ILE A 174 -0.21 15.12 13.85
C ILE A 174 -0.87 13.74 13.99
N ASP A 175 -0.32 12.69 13.35
CA ASP A 175 -0.96 11.36 13.24
C ASP A 175 -0.56 10.33 14.32
N ARG A 176 0.32 10.68 15.28
CA ARG A 176 0.80 9.83 16.42
C ARG A 176 0.98 8.32 16.13
N SER A 177 1.30 7.94 14.89
CA SER A 177 1.46 6.55 14.45
C SER A 177 2.82 6.38 13.73
N ILE A 178 3.81 6.08 14.57
CA ILE A 178 5.17 5.54 14.38
C ILE A 178 5.80 5.64 12.96
N PRO A 179 7.01 6.23 12.83
CA PRO A 179 7.90 5.92 11.71
C PRO A 179 8.55 4.55 11.94
N GLN A 180 8.17 3.53 11.17
CA GLN A 180 9.00 2.33 11.04
C GLN A 180 9.11 1.90 9.59
N TRP A 181 10.28 2.13 9.01
CA TRP A 181 11.17 1.04 8.60
C TRP A 181 12.59 1.37 9.07
N GLY A 182 13.01 0.71 10.17
CA GLY A 182 14.25 0.94 10.90
C GLY A 182 14.01 1.83 12.12
N ASP A 183 13.80 1.23 13.29
CA ASP A 183 14.12 1.88 14.57
C ASP A 183 15.58 2.30 14.47
N ALA A 184 15.82 3.54 14.07
CA ALA A 184 17.18 3.99 13.85
C ALA A 184 17.87 3.95 15.21
N PRO A 185 19.07 3.33 15.37
CA PRO A 185 19.99 3.88 16.34
C PRO A 185 20.12 5.35 15.95
N VAL A 186 19.73 6.24 16.86
CA VAL A 186 19.86 7.67 16.68
C VAL A 186 21.36 7.92 16.56
N TRP A 187 21.85 8.03 15.34
CA TRP A 187 23.28 8.27 15.04
C TRP A 187 23.80 9.59 15.64
N ASN A 188 22.91 10.42 16.22
CA ASN A 188 23.28 11.60 17.00
C ASN A 188 23.88 11.25 18.38
N GLU A 189 23.82 9.99 18.86
CA GLU A 189 24.46 9.61 20.13
C GLU A 189 25.98 9.38 20.03
N LEU A 190 26.57 9.33 18.83
CA LEU A 190 28.00 9.04 18.63
C LEU A 190 28.84 10.24 18.16
N HIS A 191 28.23 11.40 17.99
CA HIS A 191 28.94 12.62 17.60
C HIS A 191 28.57 13.75 18.56
N MET A 192 29.22 13.76 19.74
CA MET A 192 29.43 15.04 20.40
C MET A 192 30.36 15.85 19.50
N SER A 193 29.88 16.97 18.98
CA SER A 193 30.70 17.96 18.31
C SER A 193 31.62 18.59 19.35
N THR A 194 32.84 18.07 19.50
CA THR A 194 33.92 18.84 20.09
C THR A 194 34.44 19.79 19.01
N ASP A 195 34.46 21.09 19.30
CA ASP A 195 35.08 22.07 18.42
C ASP A 195 36.59 21.81 18.31
N PHE A 196 37.09 21.81 17.07
CA PHE A 196 38.49 21.58 16.71
C PHE A 196 39.25 22.93 16.70
N PRO A 197 40.55 22.99 17.10
CA PRO A 197 41.45 21.90 17.47
C PRO A 197 41.63 21.72 18.99
N THR A 198 41.73 20.46 19.43
CA THR A 198 42.12 20.07 20.78
C THR A 198 43.66 20.00 20.86
N TYR A 199 44.28 20.84 21.68
CA TYR A 199 45.71 20.75 21.98
C TYR A 199 45.92 19.70 23.07
N TRP A 200 46.82 18.76 22.80
CA TRP A 200 47.22 17.72 23.75
C TRP A 200 48.42 18.24 24.57
N ASP A 201 48.24 18.37 25.88
CA ASP A 201 49.35 18.28 26.86
C ASP A 201 49.50 16.82 27.29
#